data_AF-A0A7V2V3F1-F1
#
_entry.id   AF-A0A7V2V3F1-F1
#
_cell.length_a   1.000
_cell.length_b   1.000
_cell.length_c   1.000
_cell.angle_alpha   90.00
_cell.angle_beta   90.00
_cell.angle_gamma   90.00
#
_symmetry.space_group_name_H-M   'P 1'
#
loop_
_entity.id
_entity.type
_entity.pdbx_description
1 polymer ?
#
loop_
_entity_poly.entity_id
_entity_poly.type
_entity_poly.pdbx_seq_one_letter_code
_entity_poly.pdbx_strand_id
1 'polypeptide(L)'
;MIRRATPSAILLAAALLDTAASPADGAASIGKDAPFVRVSPRDPRYFELSDGTPWLPIGLNMIAGGDAWMEQLAANRGNYIRIWLSTPAFDVEHAKSGVFDEEKAKRIEALLATARRLGIRVKLCLEHFRTLEGGWQAWAQKPLHLVSNGGTAASIADFFDGSPSREHFKKKLAWYQARYGPDPVIFGWELWNEINAVGGGDVLAWTEAMLPELHRLFPKHLAMQSLGSYDGDWCRTHYDRLARMPGNDVIQVHRYLDLGASYAVCKGPVDILAADAVQEMRKRNPSRPVLLAESGAVEPKHSGPFKLYAKDTEGILLHDVLFAPFFSGAAGPGHCWHWDAYVAKHNLWHHFGRFAAAVEGIDLPAEGFEAVEIPAPGLRIRALKGKRSFLAWVRDAESDWRTELAEGKAPRKVEGASIRLPDGYRPPDAAAARTYDPWMNAWAPANVERGAILLPAFARSIVARIDAGR
;
A
#
# COMPACT_ATOMS: atom_id res chain seq x y z
N MET A 1 -60.80 -8.57 -58.62
CA MET A 1 -59.66 -9.41 -59.01
C MET A 1 -58.50 -9.15 -58.06
N ILE A 2 -57.93 -10.24 -57.51
CA ILE A 2 -56.55 -10.37 -57.02
C ILE A 2 -56.19 -9.77 -55.65
N ARG A 3 -56.13 -10.71 -54.69
CA ARG A 3 -55.09 -10.98 -53.66
C ARG A 3 -54.56 -9.84 -52.78
N ARG A 4 -54.73 -10.00 -51.47
CA ARG A 4 -53.67 -9.74 -50.49
C ARG A 4 -53.55 -10.88 -49.49
N ALA A 5 -52.29 -11.23 -49.24
CA ALA A 5 -51.79 -12.39 -48.54
C ALA A 5 -51.85 -12.23 -47.01
N THR A 6 -51.93 -13.37 -46.33
CA THR A 6 -51.68 -13.58 -44.90
C THR A 6 -50.22 -13.23 -44.53
N PRO A 7 -49.97 -12.69 -43.32
CA PRO A 7 -48.68 -12.80 -42.67
C PRO A 7 -48.69 -13.86 -41.57
N SER A 8 -47.59 -14.62 -41.56
CA SER A 8 -47.21 -15.70 -40.66
C SER A 8 -47.09 -15.28 -39.20
N ALA A 9 -47.35 -16.25 -38.32
CA ALA A 9 -47.12 -16.18 -36.88
C ALA A 9 -45.63 -16.00 -36.55
N ILE A 10 -45.33 -15.04 -35.68
CA ILE A 10 -44.03 -14.87 -35.02
C ILE A 10 -44.12 -15.59 -33.68
N LEU A 11 -43.30 -16.64 -33.50
CA LEU A 11 -43.01 -17.22 -32.19
C LEU A 11 -42.19 -16.20 -31.37
N LEU A 12 -42.73 -15.74 -30.24
CA LEU A 12 -41.99 -15.00 -29.23
C LEU A 12 -41.27 -16.01 -28.33
N ALA A 13 -39.95 -16.10 -28.43
CA ALA A 13 -39.11 -16.75 -27.44
C ALA A 13 -38.95 -15.80 -26.24
N ALA A 14 -39.37 -16.26 -25.05
CA ALA A 14 -39.17 -15.54 -23.81
C ALA A 14 -37.68 -15.57 -23.43
N ALA A 15 -37.02 -14.42 -23.50
CA ALA A 15 -35.70 -14.22 -22.93
C ALA A 15 -35.86 -14.03 -21.41
N LEU A 16 -35.33 -14.97 -20.63
CA LEU A 16 -35.03 -14.80 -19.22
C LEU A 16 -33.98 -13.69 -19.10
N LEU A 17 -34.41 -12.51 -18.68
CA LEU A 17 -33.54 -11.42 -18.25
C LEU A 17 -32.87 -11.84 -16.94
N ASP A 18 -31.67 -12.38 -17.07
CA ASP A 18 -30.72 -12.51 -15.96
C ASP A 18 -30.29 -11.09 -15.57
N THR A 19 -30.74 -10.63 -14.40
CA THR A 19 -30.39 -9.31 -13.87
C THR A 19 -28.93 -9.35 -13.42
N ALA A 20 -28.03 -9.08 -14.36
CA ALA A 20 -26.65 -8.74 -14.06
C ALA A 20 -26.63 -7.49 -13.16
N ALA A 21 -26.22 -7.67 -11.90
CA ALA A 21 -25.89 -6.56 -11.02
C ALA A 21 -24.79 -5.71 -11.68
N SER A 22 -25.08 -4.43 -11.85
CA SER A 22 -24.17 -3.44 -12.42
C SER A 22 -22.97 -3.26 -11.47
N PRO A 23 -21.70 -3.40 -11.89
CA PRO A 23 -20.55 -3.19 -11.03
C PRO A 23 -20.23 -1.69 -10.99
N ALA A 24 -21.03 -0.95 -10.24
CA ALA A 24 -20.78 0.44 -9.89
C ALA A 24 -21.08 0.66 -8.41
N ASP A 25 -20.64 -0.26 -7.55
CA ASP A 25 -20.60 0.01 -6.12
C ASP A 25 -19.36 0.86 -5.85
N GLY A 26 -19.54 2.18 -5.89
CA GLY A 26 -18.62 3.11 -5.24
C GLY A 26 -18.43 2.68 -3.79
N ALA A 27 -17.22 2.87 -3.25
CA ALA A 27 -16.92 2.46 -1.88
C ALA A 27 -17.97 3.01 -0.92
N ALA A 28 -18.63 2.12 -0.17
CA ALA A 28 -19.63 2.52 0.81
C ALA A 28 -19.00 3.48 1.83
N SER A 29 -19.72 4.56 2.16
CA SER A 29 -19.23 5.53 3.13
C SER A 29 -18.98 4.89 4.49
N ILE A 30 -17.98 5.37 5.21
CA ILE A 30 -17.62 4.81 6.53
C ILE A 30 -18.54 5.44 7.59
N GLY A 31 -19.44 4.68 8.19
CA GLY A 31 -20.28 5.16 9.29
C GLY A 31 -19.46 5.52 10.55
N LYS A 32 -20.04 6.31 11.46
CA LYS A 32 -19.40 6.62 12.76
C LYS A 32 -19.18 5.36 13.62
N ASP A 33 -20.08 4.38 13.50
CA ASP A 33 -20.01 3.09 14.19
C ASP A 33 -19.41 1.99 13.30
N ALA A 34 -18.74 2.36 12.20
CA ALA A 34 -18.08 1.41 11.33
C ALA A 34 -16.98 0.64 12.08
N PRO A 35 -16.70 -0.60 11.68
CA PRO A 35 -15.65 -1.39 12.30
C PRO A 35 -14.25 -0.81 12.00
N PHE A 36 -13.36 -0.95 12.98
CA PHE A 36 -11.97 -0.48 12.93
C PHE A 36 -11.09 -1.51 12.21
N VAL A 37 -10.03 -1.05 11.55
CA VAL A 37 -9.01 -1.98 11.02
C VAL A 37 -8.14 -2.48 12.17
N ARG A 38 -7.88 -3.78 12.20
CA ARG A 38 -6.98 -4.44 13.15
C ARG A 38 -6.11 -5.48 12.45
N VAL A 39 -5.02 -5.87 13.10
CA VAL A 39 -4.32 -7.12 12.74
C VAL A 39 -5.28 -8.28 12.95
N SER A 40 -5.38 -9.18 11.97
CA SER A 40 -6.34 -10.29 12.07
C SER A 40 -5.92 -11.29 13.14
N PRO A 41 -6.83 -11.69 14.05
CA PRO A 41 -6.60 -12.79 14.98
C PRO A 41 -6.64 -14.15 14.30
N ARG A 42 -7.16 -14.25 13.06
CA ARG A 42 -7.20 -15.49 12.27
C ARG A 42 -5.86 -15.77 11.59
N ASP A 43 -5.20 -14.71 11.13
CA ASP A 43 -3.85 -14.76 10.57
C ASP A 43 -3.15 -13.41 10.79
N PRO A 44 -2.15 -13.34 11.68
CA PRO A 44 -1.52 -12.08 12.07
C PRO A 44 -0.66 -11.46 10.96
N ARG A 45 -0.60 -12.07 9.77
CA ARG A 45 0.08 -11.50 8.60
C ARG A 45 -0.80 -10.53 7.82
N TYR A 46 -2.10 -10.46 8.13
CA TYR A 46 -3.09 -9.70 7.37
C TYR A 46 -3.96 -8.81 8.27
N PHE A 47 -4.78 -7.97 7.63
CA PHE A 47 -5.74 -7.12 8.32
C PHE A 47 -7.17 -7.62 8.14
N GLU A 48 -8.00 -7.29 9.11
CA GLU A 48 -9.45 -7.39 9.02
C GLU A 48 -10.10 -6.21 9.76
N LEU A 49 -11.37 -5.98 9.48
CA LEU A 49 -12.21 -5.09 10.26
C LEU A 49 -12.59 -5.76 11.58
N SER A 50 -12.93 -4.97 12.60
CA SER A 50 -13.28 -5.47 13.93
C SER A 50 -14.54 -6.36 13.96
N ASP A 51 -15.32 -6.38 12.88
CA ASP A 51 -16.45 -7.30 12.67
C ASP A 51 -16.04 -8.63 11.99
N GLY A 52 -14.77 -8.81 11.65
CA GLY A 52 -14.21 -10.00 11.00
C GLY A 52 -14.05 -9.89 9.48
N THR A 53 -14.55 -8.83 8.84
CA THR A 53 -14.45 -8.66 7.39
C THR A 53 -12.99 -8.51 6.94
N PRO A 54 -12.48 -9.28 5.97
CA PRO A 54 -11.11 -9.11 5.47
C PRO A 54 -10.90 -7.70 4.92
N TRP A 55 -9.71 -7.13 5.15
CA TRP A 55 -9.41 -5.77 4.71
C TRP A 55 -8.00 -5.63 4.13
N LEU A 56 -7.88 -4.87 3.04
CA LEU A 56 -6.63 -4.68 2.30
C LEU A 56 -6.43 -3.17 1.99
N PRO A 57 -5.28 -2.56 2.34
CA PRO A 57 -5.01 -1.15 2.09
C PRO A 57 -4.60 -0.90 0.63
N ILE A 58 -5.59 -0.80 -0.27
CA ILE A 58 -5.37 -0.47 -1.68
C ILE A 58 -5.26 1.05 -1.82
N GLY A 59 -4.04 1.55 -2.02
CA GLY A 59 -3.81 2.97 -2.11
C GLY A 59 -2.34 3.38 -2.18
N LEU A 60 -2.06 4.61 -1.76
CA LEU A 60 -0.77 5.25 -1.94
C LEU A 60 -0.48 6.30 -0.85
N ASN A 61 0.75 6.80 -0.82
CA ASN A 61 1.10 7.95 0.00
C ASN A 61 0.51 9.21 -0.65
N MET A 62 -0.21 10.02 0.12
CA MET A 62 -0.78 11.29 -0.31
C MET A 62 -0.50 12.30 0.80
N ILE A 63 0.78 12.58 1.06
CA ILE A 63 1.19 13.22 2.32
C ILE A 63 0.63 14.63 2.50
N ALA A 64 0.31 15.28 1.38
CA ALA A 64 -0.45 16.49 1.26
C ALA A 64 -1.33 16.38 0.00
N GLY A 65 -2.52 16.98 -0.01
CA GLY A 65 -3.40 16.88 -1.16
C GLY A 65 -4.82 17.34 -0.87
N GLY A 66 -5.68 17.19 -1.88
CA GLY A 66 -7.07 17.62 -1.85
C GLY A 66 -8.04 16.57 -2.36
N ASP A 67 -9.31 16.85 -2.12
CA ASP A 67 -10.47 15.99 -2.40
C ASP A 67 -10.46 15.35 -3.79
N ALA A 68 -10.02 16.07 -4.82
CA ALA A 68 -9.99 15.57 -6.18
C ALA A 68 -9.15 14.28 -6.37
N TRP A 69 -7.99 14.16 -5.72
CA TRP A 69 -7.18 12.94 -5.82
C TRP A 69 -7.78 11.78 -5.04
N MET A 70 -8.41 12.04 -3.89
CA MET A 70 -9.16 11.01 -3.17
C MET A 70 -10.35 10.51 -4.00
N GLU A 71 -11.04 11.39 -4.71
CA GLU A 71 -12.15 11.01 -5.59
C GLU A 71 -11.68 10.13 -6.75
N GLN A 72 -10.57 10.47 -7.40
CA GLN A 72 -9.98 9.65 -8.45
C GLN A 72 -9.53 8.27 -7.92
N LEU A 73 -8.93 8.24 -6.73
CA LEU A 73 -8.53 6.98 -6.10
C LEU A 73 -9.76 6.10 -5.77
N ALA A 74 -10.79 6.68 -5.14
CA ALA A 74 -12.01 5.98 -4.78
C ALA A 74 -12.78 5.46 -6.00
N ALA A 75 -12.85 6.26 -7.08
CA ALA A 75 -13.43 5.84 -8.36
C ALA A 75 -12.71 4.63 -8.98
N ASN A 76 -11.45 4.39 -8.58
CA ASN A 76 -10.65 3.24 -8.98
C ASN A 76 -10.46 2.23 -7.83
N ARG A 77 -11.45 2.13 -6.93
CA ARG A 77 -11.52 1.14 -5.84
C ARG A 77 -10.37 1.22 -4.82
N GLY A 78 -9.62 2.31 -4.80
CA GLY A 78 -8.67 2.58 -3.73
C GLY A 78 -9.40 3.00 -2.45
N ASN A 79 -8.91 2.52 -1.31
CA ASN A 79 -9.57 2.62 -0.01
C ASN A 79 -8.61 3.04 1.11
N TYR A 80 -7.40 3.48 0.76
CA TYR A 80 -6.34 3.81 1.71
C TYR A 80 -5.50 4.99 1.24
N ILE A 81 -5.17 5.91 2.15
CA ILE A 81 -4.14 6.94 1.94
C ILE A 81 -3.30 7.13 3.20
N ARG A 82 -2.10 7.69 3.03
CA ARG A 82 -1.28 8.21 4.15
C ARG A 82 -1.15 9.73 4.06
N ILE A 83 -1.33 10.39 5.20
CA ILE A 83 -1.25 11.85 5.37
C ILE A 83 -0.18 12.19 6.40
N TRP A 84 0.60 13.24 6.14
CA TRP A 84 1.54 13.79 7.12
C TRP A 84 0.90 14.98 7.85
N LEU A 85 0.64 14.79 9.14
CA LEU A 85 0.03 15.81 10.00
C LEU A 85 0.95 16.99 10.28
N SER A 86 2.26 16.80 10.19
CA SER A 86 3.27 17.84 10.40
C SER A 86 3.55 18.70 9.15
N THR A 87 2.79 18.51 8.05
CA THR A 87 2.87 19.39 6.88
C THR A 87 2.18 20.73 7.14
N PRO A 88 2.55 21.84 6.47
CA PRO A 88 1.99 23.16 6.75
C PRO A 88 0.46 23.24 6.72
N ALA A 89 -0.23 22.40 5.94
CA ALA A 89 -1.68 22.39 5.89
C ALA A 89 -2.34 21.88 7.18
N PHE A 90 -1.72 20.91 7.85
CA PHE A 90 -2.30 20.13 8.95
C PHE A 90 -1.56 20.28 10.29
N ASP A 91 -0.37 20.89 10.28
CA ASP A 91 0.50 20.98 11.45
C ASP A 91 -0.07 21.85 12.57
N VAL A 92 -0.86 21.24 13.44
CA VAL A 92 -1.53 21.92 14.56
C VAL A 92 -0.53 22.59 15.50
N GLU A 93 0.70 22.09 15.59
CA GLU A 93 1.75 22.65 16.45
C GLU A 93 2.81 23.33 15.58
N HIS A 94 2.47 24.49 15.04
CA HIS A 94 3.32 25.24 14.11
C HIS A 94 3.86 26.55 14.70
N ALA A 95 3.04 27.27 15.47
CA ALA A 95 3.38 28.62 15.93
C ALA A 95 4.25 28.62 17.20
N LYS A 96 3.94 27.73 18.16
CA LYS A 96 4.66 27.60 19.43
C LYS A 96 4.52 26.19 19.95
N SER A 97 5.58 25.66 20.57
CA SER A 97 5.53 24.34 21.17
C SER A 97 4.43 24.26 22.24
N GLY A 98 3.57 23.25 22.10
CA GLY A 98 2.46 22.98 23.03
C GLY A 98 1.21 23.81 22.79
N VAL A 99 1.20 24.62 21.74
CA VAL A 99 0.01 25.36 21.31
C VAL A 99 -0.53 24.71 20.06
N PHE A 100 -1.75 24.17 20.15
CA PHE A 100 -2.42 23.46 19.06
C PHE A 100 -3.46 24.35 18.38
N ASP A 101 -3.34 24.48 17.07
CA ASP A 101 -4.15 25.35 16.23
C ASP A 101 -5.49 24.70 15.86
N GLU A 102 -6.58 25.31 16.32
CA GLU A 102 -7.95 24.83 16.11
C GLU A 102 -8.41 24.91 14.64
N GLU A 103 -7.90 25.86 13.86
CA GLU A 103 -8.27 25.97 12.44
C GLU A 103 -7.61 24.87 11.61
N LYS A 104 -6.36 24.51 11.92
CA LYS A 104 -5.71 23.33 11.33
C LYS A 104 -6.38 22.04 11.78
N ALA A 105 -6.86 21.98 13.02
CA ALA A 105 -7.65 20.85 13.50
C ALA A 105 -8.94 20.65 12.67
N LYS A 106 -9.68 21.73 12.38
CA LYS A 106 -10.85 21.68 11.48
C LYS A 106 -10.50 21.22 10.06
N ARG A 107 -9.30 21.53 9.56
CA ARG A 107 -8.83 21.02 8.26
C ARG A 107 -8.61 19.51 8.27
N ILE A 108 -8.08 18.96 9.37
CA ILE A 108 -7.96 17.51 9.55
C ILE A 108 -9.36 16.87 9.61
N GLU A 109 -10.31 17.48 10.32
CA GLU A 109 -11.70 16.99 10.35
C GLU A 109 -12.35 16.97 8.97
N ALA A 110 -12.15 18.03 8.16
CA ALA A 110 -12.66 18.11 6.80
C ALA A 110 -12.05 17.02 5.90
N LEU A 111 -10.73 16.81 5.98
CA LEU A 111 -10.04 15.72 5.29
C LEU A 111 -10.63 14.35 5.66
N LEU A 112 -10.80 14.08 6.96
CA LEU A 112 -11.39 12.81 7.44
C LEU A 112 -12.86 12.67 7.01
N ALA A 113 -13.62 13.77 6.93
CA ALA A 113 -14.99 13.76 6.41
C ALA A 113 -15.04 13.42 4.91
N THR A 114 -14.11 13.94 4.10
CA THR A 114 -13.99 13.53 2.70
C THR A 114 -13.61 12.06 2.57
N ALA A 115 -12.58 11.60 3.30
CA ALA A 115 -12.17 10.21 3.31
C ALA A 115 -13.33 9.27 3.70
N ARG A 116 -14.12 9.66 4.71
CA ARG A 116 -15.32 8.97 5.15
C ARG A 116 -16.35 8.81 4.04
N ARG A 117 -16.66 9.90 3.34
CA ARG A 117 -17.63 9.92 2.23
C ARG A 117 -17.19 8.99 1.10
N LEU A 118 -15.89 8.89 0.89
CA LEU A 118 -15.27 8.13 -0.21
C LEU A 118 -14.89 6.70 0.17
N GLY A 119 -15.18 6.25 1.39
CA GLY A 119 -14.82 4.90 1.84
C GLY A 119 -13.30 4.67 1.99
N ILE A 120 -12.53 5.74 2.14
CA ILE A 120 -11.07 5.71 2.28
C ILE A 120 -10.69 5.75 3.76
N ARG A 121 -9.79 4.86 4.18
CA ARG A 121 -9.15 4.92 5.49
C ARG A 121 -7.80 5.61 5.45
N VAL A 122 -7.47 6.34 6.51
CA VAL A 122 -6.30 7.24 6.53
C VAL A 122 -5.28 6.77 7.56
N LYS A 123 -4.04 6.52 7.11
CA LYS A 123 -2.88 6.43 8.01
C LYS A 123 -2.39 7.85 8.31
N LEU A 124 -2.32 8.20 9.59
CA LEU A 124 -1.88 9.52 10.04
C LEU A 124 -0.45 9.45 10.56
N CYS A 125 0.49 10.08 9.85
CA CYS A 125 1.87 10.24 10.29
C CYS A 125 2.01 11.54 11.08
N LEU A 126 2.40 11.45 12.34
CA LEU A 126 2.44 12.58 13.27
C LEU A 126 3.55 13.57 12.92
N GLU A 127 4.79 13.09 12.78
CA GLU A 127 5.97 13.93 12.56
C GLU A 127 6.85 13.47 11.40
N HIS A 128 7.62 14.40 10.81
CA HIS A 128 8.58 14.09 9.75
C HIS A 128 9.86 14.94 9.78
N PHE A 129 10.01 15.84 10.77
CA PHE A 129 11.20 16.67 10.85
C PHE A 129 12.43 15.84 11.22
N ARG A 130 13.61 16.32 10.81
CA ARG A 130 14.91 15.65 10.95
C ARG A 130 15.87 16.41 11.87
N THR A 131 15.72 17.72 11.96
CA THR A 131 16.51 18.61 12.82
C THR A 131 15.63 19.65 13.49
N LEU A 132 16.10 20.22 14.60
CA LEU A 132 15.45 21.40 15.20
C LEU A 132 15.98 22.69 14.58
N GLU A 133 17.28 22.73 14.28
CA GLU A 133 17.94 23.85 13.61
C GLU A 133 19.00 23.34 12.64
N GLY A 134 19.37 24.18 11.69
CA GLY A 134 20.40 23.88 10.70
C GLY A 134 20.02 22.74 9.73
N GLY A 135 21.00 22.38 8.88
CA GLY A 135 20.80 21.44 7.78
C GLY A 135 20.30 22.10 6.50
N TRP A 136 20.39 21.35 5.40
CA TRP A 136 20.12 21.84 4.05
C TRP A 136 18.63 21.79 3.65
N GLN A 137 17.82 21.06 4.41
CA GLN A 137 16.40 20.81 4.11
C GLN A 137 15.51 21.62 5.06
N ALA A 138 15.24 22.88 4.70
CA ALA A 138 14.40 23.77 5.52
C ALA A 138 13.00 23.18 5.83
N TRP A 139 12.44 22.38 4.91
CA TRP A 139 11.15 21.70 5.10
C TRP A 139 11.16 20.65 6.22
N ALA A 140 12.34 20.15 6.62
CA ALA A 140 12.50 19.12 7.64
C ALA A 140 12.99 19.70 8.99
N GLN A 141 12.87 21.01 9.20
CA GLN A 141 13.26 21.69 10.44
C GLN A 141 12.04 21.96 11.34
N LYS A 142 12.23 21.87 12.66
CA LYS A 142 11.20 22.16 13.66
C LYS A 142 11.73 22.99 14.84
N PRO A 143 12.18 24.23 14.60
CA PRO A 143 12.88 25.04 15.60
C PRO A 143 12.03 25.42 16.82
N LEU A 144 10.70 25.36 16.73
CA LEU A 144 9.81 25.70 17.84
C LEU A 144 10.02 24.83 19.09
N HIS A 145 10.60 23.64 18.97
CA HIS A 145 10.90 22.79 20.11
C HIS A 145 12.21 23.15 20.82
N LEU A 146 13.00 24.09 20.28
CA LEU A 146 14.20 24.59 20.96
C LEU A 146 13.82 25.40 22.19
N VAL A 147 14.57 25.24 23.30
CA VAL A 147 14.40 26.06 24.51
C VAL A 147 14.50 27.56 24.21
N SER A 148 15.39 27.96 23.29
CA SER A 148 15.53 29.34 22.83
C SER A 148 14.26 29.91 22.16
N ASN A 149 13.39 29.04 21.65
CA ASN A 149 12.11 29.37 21.03
C ASN A 149 10.90 29.03 21.93
N GLY A 150 11.15 28.72 23.21
CA GLY A 150 10.12 28.37 24.19
C GLY A 150 9.65 26.92 24.17
N GLY A 151 10.41 26.02 23.52
CA GLY A 151 10.21 24.58 23.54
C GLY A 151 10.95 23.88 24.70
N THR A 152 11.14 22.56 24.58
CA THR A 152 11.63 21.70 25.65
C THR A 152 13.02 21.12 25.43
N ALA A 153 13.62 21.31 24.25
CA ALA A 153 14.85 20.65 23.85
C ALA A 153 15.99 21.63 23.61
N ALA A 154 17.19 21.32 24.11
CA ALA A 154 18.41 22.07 23.79
C ALA A 154 19.01 21.64 22.44
N SER A 155 18.67 20.46 21.95
CA SER A 155 19.16 19.90 20.68
C SER A 155 18.21 18.80 20.18
N ILE A 156 18.43 18.30 18.96
CA ILE A 156 17.66 17.15 18.45
C ILE A 156 17.86 15.89 19.30
N ALA A 157 19.08 15.65 19.82
CA ALA A 157 19.34 14.52 20.71
C ALA A 157 18.56 14.67 22.03
N ASP A 158 18.55 15.86 22.62
CA ASP A 158 17.77 16.16 23.82
C ASP A 158 16.25 16.07 23.58
N PHE A 159 15.78 16.31 22.37
CA PHE A 159 14.37 16.06 22.02
C PHE A 159 13.99 14.57 22.14
N PHE A 160 14.84 13.67 21.63
CA PHE A 160 14.56 12.24 21.65
C PHE A 160 14.95 11.56 22.96
N ASP A 161 16.01 12.01 23.63
CA ASP A 161 16.52 11.37 24.84
C ASP A 161 15.96 12.00 26.12
N GLY A 162 15.63 13.29 26.07
CA GLY A 162 15.17 14.08 27.21
C GLY A 162 13.73 13.80 27.61
N SER A 163 13.51 13.61 28.91
CA SER A 163 12.16 13.41 29.49
C SER A 163 11.19 14.58 29.21
N PRO A 164 11.59 15.87 29.27
CA PRO A 164 10.66 16.98 29.00
C PRO A 164 10.04 16.91 27.60
N SER A 165 10.84 16.63 26.58
CA SER A 165 10.38 16.52 25.18
C SER A 165 9.54 15.27 24.93
N ARG A 166 9.87 14.16 25.60
CA ARG A 166 9.03 12.95 25.58
C ARG A 166 7.65 13.22 26.18
N GLU A 167 7.57 13.81 27.37
CA GLU A 167 6.30 14.17 28.00
C GLU A 167 5.51 15.20 27.19
N HIS A 168 6.21 16.12 26.54
CA HIS A 168 5.62 17.05 25.58
C HIS A 168 4.94 16.32 24.41
N PHE A 169 5.64 15.37 23.79
CA PHE A 169 5.08 14.56 22.71
C PHE A 169 3.84 13.76 23.16
N LYS A 170 3.86 13.21 24.38
CA LYS A 170 2.67 12.53 24.96
C LYS A 170 1.47 13.46 25.10
N LYS A 171 1.67 14.73 25.48
CA LYS A 171 0.58 15.73 25.52
C LYS A 171 -0.03 15.95 24.14
N LYS A 172 0.79 15.98 23.09
CA LYS A 172 0.32 16.07 21.70
C LYS A 172 -0.48 14.84 21.30
N LEU A 173 -0.02 13.63 21.65
CA LEU A 173 -0.78 12.40 21.43
C LEU A 173 -2.14 12.44 22.14
N ALA A 174 -2.18 12.87 23.40
CA ALA A 174 -3.42 13.00 24.17
C ALA A 174 -4.39 14.02 23.54
N TRP A 175 -3.87 15.13 22.99
CA TRP A 175 -4.68 16.11 22.28
C TRP A 175 -5.31 15.51 21.01
N TYR A 176 -4.53 14.77 20.21
CA TYR A 176 -5.08 14.05 19.05
C TYR A 176 -6.10 12.98 19.46
N GLN A 177 -5.84 12.26 20.55
CA GLN A 177 -6.73 11.23 21.08
C GLN A 177 -8.10 11.81 21.44
N ALA A 178 -8.14 12.95 22.13
CA ALA A 178 -9.37 13.59 22.56
C ALA A 178 -10.29 13.97 21.37
N ARG A 179 -9.70 14.29 20.21
CA ARG A 179 -10.43 14.69 19.00
C ARG A 179 -10.76 13.52 18.06
N TYR A 180 -9.82 12.60 17.86
CA TYR A 180 -9.89 11.62 16.76
C TYR A 180 -9.82 10.16 17.22
N GLY A 181 -9.63 9.91 18.52
CA GLY A 181 -9.52 8.57 19.10
C GLY A 181 -10.66 7.59 18.79
N PRO A 182 -11.92 8.01 18.63
CA PRO A 182 -13.01 7.09 18.29
C PRO A 182 -13.30 6.99 16.78
N ASP A 183 -12.49 7.57 15.88
CA ASP A 183 -12.83 7.64 14.45
C ASP A 183 -12.37 6.39 13.66
N PRO A 184 -13.30 5.55 13.14
CA PRO A 184 -12.95 4.33 12.39
C PRO A 184 -12.46 4.60 10.95
N VAL A 185 -12.51 5.86 10.49
CA VAL A 185 -11.87 6.27 9.23
C VAL A 185 -10.36 6.17 9.33
N ILE A 186 -9.79 6.27 10.54
CA ILE A 186 -8.35 6.18 10.73
C ILE A 186 -7.94 4.70 10.64
N PHE A 187 -7.05 4.41 9.68
CA PHE A 187 -6.41 3.09 9.55
C PHE A 187 -5.46 2.84 10.73
N GLY A 188 -4.67 3.86 11.09
CA GLY A 188 -3.70 3.77 12.15
C GLY A 188 -2.84 5.02 12.27
N TRP A 189 -2.06 5.06 13.34
CA TRP A 189 -1.19 6.16 13.72
C TRP A 189 0.27 5.78 13.57
N GLU A 190 1.00 6.60 12.86
CA GLU A 190 2.43 6.48 12.67
C GLU A 190 3.15 7.58 13.46
N LEU A 191 4.07 7.17 14.34
CA LEU A 191 4.79 8.10 15.22
C LEU A 191 5.62 9.11 14.43
N TRP A 192 6.38 8.64 13.45
CA TRP A 192 7.31 9.45 12.69
C TRP A 192 7.52 8.86 11.30
N ASN A 193 7.70 9.72 10.32
CA ASN A 193 8.20 9.32 9.01
C ASN A 193 9.72 9.15 9.06
N GLU A 194 10.22 7.98 8.64
CA GLU A 194 11.65 7.72 8.47
C GLU A 194 12.51 8.18 9.65
N ILE A 195 12.18 7.73 10.87
CA ILE A 195 12.77 8.33 12.09
C ILE A 195 14.31 8.22 12.16
N ASN A 196 14.89 7.23 11.51
CA ASN A 196 16.35 7.06 11.40
C ASN A 196 17.04 8.06 10.45
N ALA A 197 16.29 8.99 9.84
CA ALA A 197 16.84 10.15 9.13
C ALA A 197 17.03 11.37 10.04
N VAL A 198 16.65 11.27 11.32
CA VAL A 198 16.88 12.30 12.34
C VAL A 198 18.37 12.41 12.66
N GLY A 199 18.86 13.63 12.88
CA GLY A 199 20.28 13.93 13.07
C GLY A 199 20.87 13.62 14.46
N GLY A 200 20.13 13.02 15.40
CA GLY A 200 20.65 12.69 16.73
C GLY A 200 19.64 12.09 17.71
N GLY A 201 20.16 11.54 18.82
CA GLY A 201 19.42 10.82 19.85
C GLY A 201 19.21 9.34 19.56
N ASP A 202 18.79 8.56 20.57
CA ASP A 202 18.38 7.15 20.38
C ASP A 202 16.91 7.08 19.98
N VAL A 203 16.67 7.30 18.68
CA VAL A 203 15.34 7.31 18.09
C VAL A 203 14.58 5.98 18.25
N LEU A 204 15.28 4.85 18.38
CA LEU A 204 14.64 3.55 18.57
C LEU A 204 14.29 3.28 20.03
N ALA A 205 15.09 3.75 21.00
CA ALA A 205 14.68 3.77 22.40
C ALA A 205 13.50 4.73 22.63
N TRP A 206 13.49 5.87 21.93
CA TRP A 206 12.32 6.75 21.92
C TRP A 206 11.08 6.06 21.33
N THR A 207 11.24 5.38 20.19
CA THR A 207 10.14 4.63 19.54
C THR A 207 9.59 3.55 20.49
N GLU A 208 10.48 2.80 21.15
CA GLU A 208 10.13 1.77 22.13
C GLU A 208 9.35 2.32 23.33
N ALA A 209 9.61 3.57 23.73
CA ALA A 209 8.86 4.24 24.78
C ALA A 209 7.51 4.81 24.29
N MET A 210 7.40 5.21 23.03
CA MET A 210 6.21 5.88 22.50
C MET A 210 5.16 4.94 21.90
N LEU A 211 5.55 3.77 21.38
CA LEU A 211 4.59 2.80 20.84
C LEU A 211 3.59 2.31 21.92
N PRO A 212 4.00 1.94 23.15
CA PRO A 212 3.05 1.58 24.20
C PRO A 212 2.10 2.72 24.58
N GLU A 213 2.59 3.96 24.58
CA GLU A 213 1.76 5.12 24.86
C GLU A 213 0.74 5.37 23.75
N LEU A 214 1.15 5.21 22.48
CA LEU A 214 0.25 5.30 21.33
C LEU A 214 -0.85 4.24 21.42
N HIS A 215 -0.51 3.00 21.75
CA HIS A 215 -1.48 1.92 22.02
C HIS A 215 -2.44 2.25 23.16
N ARG A 216 -1.92 2.79 24.27
CA ARG A 216 -2.73 3.16 25.43
C ARG A 216 -3.77 4.22 25.08
N LEU A 217 -3.40 5.21 24.27
CA LEU A 217 -4.27 6.32 23.87
C LEU A 217 -5.23 5.92 22.74
N PHE A 218 -4.81 5.08 21.80
CA PHE A 218 -5.58 4.69 20.62
C PHE A 218 -5.80 3.16 20.55
N PRO A 219 -6.47 2.54 21.56
CA PRO A 219 -6.52 1.08 21.70
C PRO A 219 -7.33 0.35 20.60
N LYS A 220 -8.01 1.08 19.72
CA LYS A 220 -8.78 0.54 18.59
C LYS A 220 -8.08 0.71 17.24
N HIS A 221 -6.95 1.43 17.21
CA HIS A 221 -6.21 1.74 15.99
C HIS A 221 -4.88 0.99 15.97
N LEU A 222 -4.34 0.81 14.77
CA LEU A 222 -2.98 0.32 14.60
C LEU A 222 -1.98 1.41 15.03
N ALA A 223 -0.95 1.03 15.78
CA ALA A 223 0.19 1.85 16.15
C ALA A 223 1.43 1.38 15.37
N MET A 224 2.14 2.31 14.73
CA MET A 224 3.29 1.97 13.90
C MET A 224 4.38 3.04 13.89
N GLN A 225 5.54 2.63 13.41
CA GLN A 225 6.67 3.50 13.12
C GLN A 225 7.28 3.14 11.76
N SER A 226 7.80 4.12 11.02
CA SER A 226 8.59 3.84 9.81
C SER A 226 10.07 4.22 9.95
N LEU A 227 10.85 3.59 9.09
CA LEU A 227 12.26 3.87 8.87
C LEU A 227 12.45 4.28 7.40
N GLY A 228 13.54 4.99 7.13
CA GLY A 228 13.99 5.33 5.79
C GLY A 228 14.26 4.11 4.92
N SER A 229 14.48 4.38 3.64
CA SER A 229 14.71 3.38 2.60
C SER A 229 15.65 2.25 3.05
N TYR A 230 15.19 1.00 2.92
CA TYR A 230 15.96 -0.21 3.18
C TYR A 230 16.89 -0.50 1.99
N ASP A 231 17.92 0.33 1.85
CA ASP A 231 18.75 0.44 0.64
C ASP A 231 20.26 0.19 0.87
N GLY A 232 20.65 -0.16 2.10
CA GLY A 232 22.02 -0.46 2.48
C GLY A 232 22.16 -0.99 3.91
N ASP A 233 23.31 -1.57 4.23
CA ASP A 233 23.55 -2.23 5.53
C ASP A 233 23.44 -1.29 6.73
N TRP A 234 23.60 0.02 6.51
CA TRP A 234 23.50 1.07 7.53
C TRP A 234 22.15 1.08 8.27
N CYS A 235 21.05 0.69 7.61
CA CYS A 235 19.72 0.65 8.21
C CYS A 235 19.30 -0.75 8.69
N ARG A 236 20.10 -1.79 8.41
CA ARG A 236 19.74 -3.20 8.68
C ARG A 236 19.43 -3.46 10.15
N THR A 237 20.28 -2.98 11.05
CA THR A 237 20.09 -3.13 12.51
C THR A 237 18.87 -2.39 13.03
N HIS A 238 18.51 -1.26 12.42
CA HIS A 238 17.31 -0.51 12.77
C HIS A 238 16.05 -1.30 12.41
N TYR A 239 16.00 -1.83 11.18
CA TYR A 239 14.91 -2.70 10.73
C TYR A 239 14.82 -3.98 11.56
N ASP A 240 15.94 -4.58 11.94
CA ASP A 240 15.98 -5.75 12.80
C ASP A 240 15.33 -5.48 14.18
N ARG A 241 15.67 -4.36 14.82
CA ARG A 241 15.09 -3.97 16.12
C ARG A 241 13.61 -3.63 15.98
N LEU A 242 13.23 -2.80 15.02
CA LEU A 242 11.84 -2.33 14.87
C LEU A 242 10.87 -3.43 14.46
N ALA A 243 11.29 -4.38 13.60
CA ALA A 243 10.46 -5.50 13.16
C ALA A 243 10.03 -6.43 14.31
N ARG A 244 10.77 -6.43 15.42
CA ARG A 244 10.48 -7.24 16.62
C ARG A 244 9.99 -6.42 17.81
N MET A 245 9.95 -5.09 17.70
CA MET A 245 9.57 -4.20 18.79
C MET A 245 8.12 -4.44 19.21
N PRO A 246 7.81 -4.65 20.50
CA PRO A 246 6.44 -4.71 21.00
C PRO A 246 5.66 -3.43 20.71
N GLY A 247 4.36 -3.55 20.43
CA GLY A 247 3.50 -2.41 20.11
C GLY A 247 3.68 -1.80 18.71
N ASN A 248 4.66 -2.25 17.92
CA ASN A 248 4.72 -1.90 16.50
C ASN A 248 3.85 -2.89 15.70
N ASP A 249 2.60 -2.55 15.40
CA ASP A 249 1.64 -3.51 14.85
C ASP A 249 1.92 -3.90 13.41
N VAL A 250 2.61 -3.02 12.66
CA VAL A 250 2.87 -3.19 11.23
C VAL A 250 4.35 -2.97 10.95
N ILE A 251 4.95 -3.90 10.19
CA ILE A 251 6.29 -3.68 9.66
C ILE A 251 6.17 -2.86 8.40
N GLN A 252 6.58 -1.61 8.49
CA GLN A 252 6.66 -0.71 7.35
C GLN A 252 8.08 -0.74 6.80
N VAL A 253 8.22 -1.14 5.53
CA VAL A 253 9.48 -1.04 4.80
C VAL A 253 9.33 -0.03 3.69
N HIS A 254 10.31 0.87 3.59
CA HIS A 254 10.44 1.79 2.47
C HIS A 254 11.53 1.25 1.56
N ARG A 255 11.31 1.24 0.24
CA ARG A 255 12.37 0.91 -0.72
C ARG A 255 12.01 1.43 -2.10
N TYR A 256 12.99 2.00 -2.77
CA TYR A 256 12.83 2.64 -4.08
C TYR A 256 13.75 2.03 -5.13
N LEU A 257 13.35 2.19 -6.40
CA LEU A 257 14.32 2.25 -7.48
C LEU A 257 15.18 3.51 -7.29
N ASP A 258 16.41 3.33 -6.85
CA ASP A 258 17.40 4.38 -6.61
C ASP A 258 18.77 3.93 -7.15
N LEU A 259 19.24 4.59 -8.22
CA LEU A 259 20.53 4.27 -8.83
C LEU A 259 21.74 4.63 -7.95
N GLY A 260 21.54 5.47 -6.93
CA GLY A 260 22.50 5.83 -5.90
C GLY A 260 22.47 4.95 -4.65
N ALA A 261 21.52 4.01 -4.53
CA ALA A 261 21.44 3.09 -3.39
C ALA A 261 22.69 2.18 -3.27
N SER A 262 22.95 1.68 -2.07
CA SER A 262 24.05 0.74 -1.83
C SER A 262 23.70 -0.65 -2.34
N TYR A 263 22.49 -1.14 -2.08
CA TYR A 263 22.02 -2.44 -2.53
C TYR A 263 21.75 -2.47 -4.04
N ALA A 264 22.32 -3.48 -4.71
CA ALA A 264 22.14 -3.68 -6.15
C ALA A 264 20.67 -3.92 -6.54
N VAL A 265 19.89 -4.56 -5.66
CA VAL A 265 18.46 -4.82 -5.90
C VAL A 265 17.69 -3.52 -6.11
N CYS A 266 18.05 -2.43 -5.43
CA CYS A 266 17.42 -1.11 -5.56
C CYS A 266 17.71 -0.43 -6.91
N LYS A 267 18.58 -1.00 -7.74
CA LYS A 267 18.89 -0.52 -9.10
C LYS A 267 18.20 -1.38 -10.17
N GLY A 268 17.55 -2.46 -9.73
CA GLY A 268 16.94 -3.53 -10.52
C GLY A 268 15.54 -3.22 -11.06
N PRO A 269 14.86 -4.23 -11.63
CA PRO A 269 13.42 -4.18 -11.87
C PRO A 269 12.65 -3.89 -10.58
N VAL A 270 11.59 -3.08 -10.67
CA VAL A 270 10.78 -2.67 -9.51
C VAL A 270 10.07 -3.86 -8.88
N ASP A 271 9.61 -4.82 -9.66
CA ASP A 271 8.99 -6.02 -9.12
C ASP A 271 9.94 -6.86 -8.25
N ILE A 272 11.23 -6.88 -8.59
CA ILE A 272 12.24 -7.60 -7.82
C ILE A 272 12.55 -6.88 -6.50
N LEU A 273 12.81 -5.57 -6.54
CA LEU A 273 13.15 -4.82 -5.32
C LEU A 273 11.98 -4.77 -4.32
N ALA A 274 10.75 -4.68 -4.84
CA ALA A 274 9.53 -4.66 -4.05
C ALA A 274 9.25 -6.02 -3.38
N ALA A 275 9.42 -7.11 -4.13
CA ALA A 275 9.33 -8.47 -3.58
C ALA A 275 10.41 -8.74 -2.52
N ASP A 276 11.67 -8.38 -2.80
CA ASP A 276 12.79 -8.56 -1.88
C ASP A 276 12.55 -7.82 -0.56
N ALA A 277 12.02 -6.58 -0.61
CA ALA A 277 11.74 -5.80 0.60
C ALA A 277 10.75 -6.53 1.54
N VAL A 278 9.69 -7.09 0.96
CA VAL A 278 8.69 -7.86 1.70
C VAL A 278 9.29 -9.14 2.28
N GLN A 279 10.01 -9.90 1.46
CA GLN A 279 10.63 -11.16 1.90
C GLN A 279 11.64 -10.91 3.03
N GLU A 280 12.44 -9.86 2.96
CA GLU A 280 13.39 -9.46 3.98
C GLU A 280 12.71 -9.12 5.31
N MET A 281 11.55 -8.45 5.29
CA MET A 281 10.79 -8.16 6.50
C MET A 281 10.10 -9.40 7.07
N ARG A 282 9.54 -10.26 6.21
CA ARG A 282 8.93 -11.53 6.66
C ARG A 282 9.92 -12.47 7.32
N LYS A 283 11.18 -12.50 6.87
CA LYS A 283 12.26 -13.26 7.54
C LYS A 283 12.54 -12.76 8.95
N ARG A 284 12.39 -11.45 9.20
CA ARG A 284 12.66 -10.83 10.51
C ARG A 284 11.54 -11.08 11.52
N ASN A 285 10.30 -11.10 11.04
CA ASN A 285 9.14 -11.43 11.86
C ASN A 285 8.01 -11.98 10.97
N PRO A 286 7.81 -13.31 10.94
CA PRO A 286 6.80 -13.92 10.08
C PRO A 286 5.36 -13.78 10.60
N SER A 287 5.17 -13.27 11.83
CA SER A 287 3.89 -13.18 12.53
C SER A 287 3.35 -11.76 12.64
N ARG A 288 3.77 -10.86 11.74
CA ARG A 288 3.36 -9.45 11.73
C ARG A 288 3.04 -9.03 10.29
N PRO A 289 2.02 -8.19 10.06
CA PRO A 289 1.73 -7.73 8.72
C PRO A 289 2.89 -6.86 8.22
N VAL A 290 3.28 -7.09 6.97
CA VAL A 290 4.32 -6.32 6.28
C VAL A 290 3.66 -5.45 5.21
N LEU A 291 3.98 -4.16 5.19
CA LEU A 291 3.62 -3.24 4.12
C LEU A 291 4.88 -2.66 3.50
N LEU A 292 4.97 -2.70 2.16
CA LEU A 292 5.86 -1.83 1.41
C LEU A 292 5.24 -0.43 1.43
N ALA A 293 5.47 0.30 2.53
CA ALA A 293 4.74 1.50 2.91
C ALA A 293 5.18 2.75 2.13
N GLU A 294 6.37 2.72 1.53
CA GLU A 294 6.80 3.68 0.52
C GLU A 294 7.63 2.99 -0.56
N SER A 295 7.30 3.26 -1.81
CA SER A 295 8.08 2.81 -2.96
C SER A 295 7.84 3.69 -4.19
N GLY A 296 8.40 3.28 -5.31
CA GLY A 296 8.47 4.04 -6.55
C GLY A 296 9.92 4.15 -7.01
N ALA A 297 10.23 5.24 -7.69
CA ALA A 297 11.55 5.53 -8.20
C ALA A 297 11.95 6.95 -7.84
N VAL A 298 13.23 7.13 -7.50
CA VAL A 298 13.83 8.42 -7.15
C VAL A 298 15.10 8.64 -7.96
N GLU A 299 15.47 9.90 -8.14
CA GLU A 299 16.83 10.25 -8.55
C GLU A 299 17.83 9.86 -7.44
N PRO A 300 19.12 9.62 -7.80
CA PRO A 300 20.12 9.11 -6.87
C PRO A 300 20.11 9.76 -5.49
N LYS A 301 20.09 8.94 -4.44
CA LYS A 301 20.07 9.35 -3.02
C LYS A 301 18.86 10.21 -2.67
N HIS A 302 17.69 9.85 -3.19
CA HIS A 302 16.43 10.55 -2.94
C HIS A 302 16.48 12.06 -3.26
N SER A 303 17.23 12.46 -4.29
CA SER A 303 17.40 13.87 -4.67
C SER A 303 16.19 14.47 -5.38
N GLY A 304 15.20 13.66 -5.75
CA GLY A 304 13.93 14.07 -6.32
C GLY A 304 13.18 12.92 -7.00
N PRO A 305 12.01 13.19 -7.60
CA PRO A 305 11.29 12.19 -8.39
C PRO A 305 12.11 11.71 -9.59
N PHE A 306 12.01 10.42 -9.91
CA PHE A 306 12.75 9.80 -11.01
C PHE A 306 12.47 10.47 -12.35
N LYS A 307 13.52 10.83 -13.10
CA LYS A 307 13.37 11.54 -14.38
C LYS A 307 12.60 10.73 -15.43
N LEU A 308 12.69 9.41 -15.41
CA LEU A 308 11.98 8.56 -16.37
C LEU A 308 10.48 8.43 -16.09
N TYR A 309 9.96 8.96 -14.98
CA TYR A 309 8.51 9.07 -14.80
C TYR A 309 7.82 9.80 -15.95
N ALA A 310 8.48 10.81 -16.53
CA ALA A 310 7.94 11.54 -17.67
C ALA A 310 7.64 10.65 -18.89
N LYS A 311 8.31 9.50 -19.01
CA LYS A 311 8.09 8.51 -20.07
C LYS A 311 7.12 7.40 -19.70
N ASP A 312 6.86 7.19 -18.41
CA ASP A 312 6.05 6.08 -17.92
C ASP A 312 4.56 6.42 -17.89
N THR A 313 4.01 6.74 -19.06
CA THR A 313 2.58 7.08 -19.21
C THR A 313 1.66 5.88 -19.02
N GLU A 314 2.20 4.67 -19.15
CA GLU A 314 1.47 3.42 -18.95
C GLU A 314 1.49 2.96 -17.48
N GLY A 315 2.38 3.51 -16.65
CA GLY A 315 2.45 3.21 -15.22
C GLY A 315 3.09 1.87 -14.88
N ILE A 316 4.12 1.43 -15.62
CA ILE A 316 4.76 0.12 -15.38
C ILE A 316 5.40 0.04 -14.00
N LEU A 317 5.95 1.14 -13.47
CA LEU A 317 6.54 1.14 -12.13
C LEU A 317 5.45 1.07 -11.06
N LEU A 318 4.35 1.80 -11.23
CA LEU A 318 3.20 1.73 -10.32
C LEU A 318 2.61 0.32 -10.31
N HIS A 319 2.45 -0.30 -11.49
CA HIS A 319 1.96 -1.67 -11.60
C HIS A 319 2.81 -2.65 -10.79
N ASP A 320 4.13 -2.61 -10.94
CA ASP A 320 5.04 -3.47 -10.20
C ASP A 320 5.00 -3.20 -8.68
N VAL A 321 4.89 -1.93 -8.25
CA VAL A 321 4.72 -1.54 -6.84
C VAL A 321 3.43 -2.12 -6.25
N LEU A 322 2.33 -2.16 -7.00
CA LEU A 322 1.06 -2.67 -6.49
C LEU A 322 1.05 -4.20 -6.40
N PHE A 323 1.50 -4.88 -7.46
CA PHE A 323 1.34 -6.32 -7.57
C PHE A 323 2.46 -7.10 -6.84
N ALA A 324 3.72 -6.73 -7.03
CA ALA A 324 4.83 -7.56 -6.56
C ALA A 324 4.84 -7.79 -5.03
N PRO A 325 4.60 -6.78 -4.16
CA PRO A 325 4.57 -6.97 -2.71
C PRO A 325 3.50 -7.96 -2.26
N PHE A 326 2.28 -7.80 -2.77
CA PHE A 326 1.13 -8.63 -2.38
C PHE A 326 1.38 -10.11 -2.72
N PHE A 327 1.79 -10.39 -3.96
CA PHE A 327 2.11 -11.75 -4.40
C PHE A 327 3.39 -12.32 -3.76
N SER A 328 4.14 -11.51 -3.00
CA SER A 328 5.28 -11.93 -2.17
C SER A 328 4.92 -12.14 -0.70
N GLY A 329 3.63 -12.03 -0.35
CA GLY A 329 3.10 -12.27 0.99
C GLY A 329 2.98 -11.03 1.88
N ALA A 330 2.96 -9.83 1.30
CA ALA A 330 2.64 -8.60 2.05
C ALA A 330 1.16 -8.56 2.46
N ALA A 331 0.86 -7.73 3.45
CA ALA A 331 -0.49 -7.48 3.95
C ALA A 331 -1.29 -6.47 3.10
N GLY A 332 -0.79 -6.14 1.91
CA GLY A 332 -1.24 -5.03 1.07
C GLY A 332 -0.46 -4.96 -0.25
N PRO A 333 -0.95 -4.20 -1.25
CA PRO A 333 -0.09 -3.71 -2.32
C PRO A 333 0.98 -2.76 -1.75
N GLY A 334 2.00 -2.45 -2.55
CA GLY A 334 2.93 -1.37 -2.19
C GLY A 334 2.28 0.01 -2.33
N HIS A 335 2.74 0.96 -1.51
CA HIS A 335 2.22 2.32 -1.50
C HIS A 335 3.20 3.26 -2.21
N CYS A 336 2.83 3.70 -3.42
CA CYS A 336 3.65 4.63 -4.19
C CYS A 336 3.84 5.95 -3.44
N TRP A 337 5.07 6.49 -3.47
CA TRP A 337 5.44 7.75 -2.84
C TRP A 337 5.03 8.97 -3.66
N HIS A 338 5.19 8.95 -4.98
CA HIS A 338 4.97 10.11 -5.85
C HIS A 338 3.53 10.12 -6.40
N TRP A 339 2.55 10.43 -5.56
CA TRP A 339 1.15 10.54 -6.00
C TRP A 339 0.93 11.70 -6.96
N ASP A 340 1.63 12.82 -6.77
CA ASP A 340 1.48 14.06 -7.53
C ASP A 340 2.35 14.05 -8.80
N ALA A 341 3.65 13.77 -8.64
CA ALA A 341 4.65 13.87 -9.69
C ALA A 341 4.57 12.73 -10.71
N TYR A 342 3.87 11.64 -10.39
CA TYR A 342 3.77 10.44 -11.22
C TYR A 342 2.33 9.96 -11.39
N VAL A 343 1.64 9.53 -10.32
CA VAL A 343 0.30 8.91 -10.44
C VAL A 343 -0.73 9.88 -11.00
N ALA A 344 -0.89 11.05 -10.37
CA ALA A 344 -1.83 12.08 -10.79
C ALA A 344 -1.43 12.69 -12.13
N LYS A 345 -0.13 13.01 -12.29
CA LYS A 345 0.42 13.61 -13.52
C LYS A 345 0.09 12.80 -14.77
N HIS A 346 0.11 11.47 -14.68
CA HIS A 346 -0.13 10.56 -15.80
C HIS A 346 -1.51 9.89 -15.76
N ASN A 347 -2.41 10.29 -14.84
CA ASN A 347 -3.74 9.72 -14.68
C ASN A 347 -3.74 8.18 -14.49
N LEU A 348 -2.81 7.68 -13.66
CA LEU A 348 -2.56 6.25 -13.49
C LEU A 348 -3.50 5.56 -12.48
N TRP A 349 -4.56 6.23 -12.04
CA TRP A 349 -5.48 5.75 -11.00
C TRP A 349 -6.11 4.39 -11.32
N HIS A 350 -6.30 4.09 -12.61
CA HIS A 350 -6.87 2.82 -13.05
C HIS A 350 -6.10 1.59 -12.55
N HIS A 351 -4.79 1.68 -12.31
CA HIS A 351 -3.98 0.59 -11.76
C HIS A 351 -4.47 0.09 -10.39
N PHE A 352 -5.01 0.98 -9.54
CA PHE A 352 -5.63 0.57 -8.27
C PHE A 352 -6.85 -0.32 -8.51
N GLY A 353 -7.68 0.04 -9.50
CA GLY A 353 -8.85 -0.74 -9.90
C GLY A 353 -8.45 -2.08 -10.51
N ARG A 354 -7.35 -2.11 -11.28
CA ARG A 354 -6.79 -3.35 -11.83
C ARG A 354 -6.31 -4.30 -10.75
N PHE A 355 -5.58 -3.76 -9.75
CA PHE A 355 -5.15 -4.55 -8.61
C PHE A 355 -6.35 -5.07 -7.79
N ALA A 356 -7.33 -4.20 -7.50
CA ALA A 356 -8.53 -4.57 -6.77
C ALA A 356 -9.32 -5.70 -7.48
N ALA A 357 -9.44 -5.64 -8.80
CA ALA A 357 -10.06 -6.70 -9.59
C ALA A 357 -9.29 -8.03 -9.46
N ALA A 358 -7.96 -8.00 -9.54
CA ALA A 358 -7.12 -9.20 -9.44
C ALA A 358 -7.31 -9.96 -8.12
N VAL A 359 -7.53 -9.25 -7.01
CA VAL A 359 -7.62 -9.82 -5.65
C VAL A 359 -9.06 -9.90 -5.13
N GLU A 360 -10.05 -9.64 -5.98
CA GLU A 360 -11.45 -9.58 -5.59
C GLU A 360 -11.95 -10.91 -5.00
N GLY A 361 -12.73 -10.81 -3.92
CA GLY A 361 -13.37 -11.94 -3.25
C GLY A 361 -12.45 -12.81 -2.41
N ILE A 362 -11.18 -12.44 -2.22
CA ILE A 362 -10.25 -13.20 -1.39
C ILE A 362 -10.39 -12.81 0.08
N ASP A 363 -10.67 -13.80 0.94
CA ASP A 363 -10.60 -13.66 2.40
C ASP A 363 -9.18 -14.01 2.87
N LEU A 364 -8.26 -13.03 2.76
CA LEU A 364 -6.83 -13.22 3.01
C LEU A 364 -6.52 -13.94 4.33
N PRO A 365 -7.09 -13.56 5.49
CA PRO A 365 -6.77 -14.24 6.74
C PRO A 365 -7.33 -15.67 6.84
N ALA A 366 -8.30 -16.08 6.02
CA ALA A 366 -8.80 -17.46 6.00
C ALA A 366 -7.92 -18.41 5.17
N GLU A 367 -7.19 -17.86 4.21
CA GLU A 367 -6.48 -18.66 3.19
C GLU A 367 -5.24 -19.35 3.73
N GLY A 368 -4.59 -18.79 4.75
CA GLY A 368 -3.31 -19.31 5.24
C GLY A 368 -2.24 -19.31 4.15
N PHE A 369 -2.22 -18.28 3.31
CA PHE A 369 -1.38 -18.24 2.10
C PHE A 369 0.09 -18.52 2.38
N GLU A 370 0.68 -19.36 1.53
CA GLU A 370 2.11 -19.57 1.39
C GLU A 370 2.59 -18.84 0.14
N ALA A 371 3.50 -17.87 0.29
CA ALA A 371 4.10 -17.17 -0.84
C ALA A 371 5.22 -18.02 -1.45
N VAL A 372 5.14 -18.30 -2.75
CA VAL A 372 6.08 -19.15 -3.49
C VAL A 372 6.47 -18.51 -4.81
N GLU A 373 7.71 -18.73 -5.24
CA GLU A 373 8.17 -18.39 -6.59
C GLU A 373 8.17 -19.63 -7.46
N ILE A 374 7.66 -19.51 -8.70
CA ILE A 374 7.55 -20.62 -9.64
C ILE A 374 8.58 -20.41 -10.75
N PRO A 375 9.60 -21.28 -10.87
CA PRO A 375 10.60 -21.16 -11.92
C PRO A 375 9.98 -21.28 -13.30
N ALA A 376 10.25 -20.31 -14.17
CA ALA A 376 9.85 -20.33 -15.57
C ALA A 376 10.85 -19.54 -16.44
N PRO A 377 11.28 -20.08 -17.60
CA PRO A 377 12.16 -19.35 -18.50
C PRO A 377 11.51 -18.03 -18.97
N GLY A 378 12.24 -16.92 -18.83
CA GLY A 378 11.80 -15.61 -19.31
C GLY A 378 10.61 -15.00 -18.55
N LEU A 379 10.19 -15.59 -17.42
CA LEU A 379 9.08 -15.11 -16.60
C LEU A 379 9.47 -15.04 -15.13
N ARG A 380 8.92 -14.06 -14.41
CA ARG A 380 8.97 -13.97 -12.95
C ARG A 380 7.57 -14.27 -12.42
N ILE A 381 7.39 -15.45 -11.83
CA ILE A 381 6.09 -15.91 -11.35
C ILE A 381 6.09 -15.93 -9.83
N ARG A 382 5.23 -15.11 -9.23
CA ARG A 382 5.02 -15.04 -7.77
C ARG A 382 3.60 -15.47 -7.46
N ALA A 383 3.47 -16.42 -6.55
CA ALA A 383 2.18 -17.03 -6.26
C ALA A 383 1.90 -17.10 -4.76
N LEU A 384 0.61 -17.04 -4.44
CA LEU A 384 0.05 -17.26 -3.12
C LEU A 384 -0.76 -18.55 -3.18
N LYS A 385 -0.29 -19.57 -2.46
CA LYS A 385 -0.95 -20.87 -2.32
C LYS A 385 -1.78 -20.87 -1.03
N GLY A 386 -3.09 -20.80 -1.19
CA GLY A 386 -4.05 -20.79 -0.09
C GLY A 386 -4.75 -22.13 0.08
N LYS A 387 -5.64 -22.19 1.07
CA LYS A 387 -6.52 -23.34 1.32
C LYS A 387 -7.64 -23.44 0.30
N ARG A 388 -8.18 -22.30 -0.14
CA ARG A 388 -9.36 -22.21 -1.01
C ARG A 388 -9.05 -21.55 -2.35
N SER A 389 -7.92 -20.86 -2.44
CA SER A 389 -7.49 -20.23 -3.68
C SER A 389 -6.00 -20.38 -3.94
N PHE A 390 -5.65 -20.34 -5.21
CA PHE A 390 -4.29 -20.13 -5.69
C PHE A 390 -4.30 -18.90 -6.59
N LEU A 391 -3.39 -17.97 -6.33
CA LEU A 391 -3.22 -16.77 -7.13
C LEU A 391 -1.77 -16.71 -7.59
N ALA A 392 -1.53 -16.41 -8.85
CA ALA A 392 -0.20 -16.20 -9.38
C ALA A 392 -0.16 -14.94 -10.24
N TRP A 393 0.80 -14.07 -9.99
CA TRP A 393 1.14 -12.96 -10.86
C TRP A 393 2.38 -13.33 -11.66
N VAL A 394 2.21 -13.28 -12.98
CA VAL A 394 3.23 -13.64 -13.97
C VAL A 394 3.70 -12.35 -14.62
N ARG A 395 4.97 -12.03 -14.44
CA ARG A 395 5.62 -10.86 -15.02
C ARG A 395 6.61 -11.30 -16.09
N ASP A 396 6.54 -10.70 -17.28
CA ASP A 396 7.58 -10.87 -18.30
C ASP A 396 8.92 -10.39 -17.76
N ALA A 397 9.93 -11.26 -17.78
CA ALA A 397 11.22 -10.94 -17.20
C ALA A 397 12.01 -9.89 -18.01
N GLU A 398 11.68 -9.72 -19.29
CA GLU A 398 12.36 -8.79 -20.20
C GLU A 398 11.76 -7.38 -20.19
N SER A 399 10.59 -7.20 -19.57
CA SER A 399 9.95 -5.90 -19.42
C SER A 399 10.28 -5.32 -18.04
N ASP A 400 11.04 -4.23 -18.01
CA ASP A 400 11.35 -3.44 -16.82
C ASP A 400 11.55 -1.96 -17.20
N TRP A 401 11.94 -1.14 -16.21
CA TRP A 401 12.17 0.28 -16.43
C TRP A 401 13.32 0.58 -17.41
N ARG A 402 14.31 -0.32 -17.52
CA ARG A 402 15.44 -0.13 -18.43
C ARG A 402 14.99 -0.36 -19.85
N THR A 403 14.32 -1.48 -20.11
CA THR A 403 13.91 -1.82 -21.48
C THR A 403 12.81 -0.89 -21.98
N GLU A 404 11.74 -0.68 -21.20
CA GLU A 404 10.61 0.13 -21.68
C GLU A 404 10.86 1.65 -21.57
N LEU A 405 11.45 2.13 -20.48
CA LEU A 405 11.57 3.59 -20.26
C LEU A 405 12.92 4.16 -20.69
N ALA A 406 14.03 3.49 -20.36
CA ALA A 406 15.35 3.98 -20.72
C ALA A 406 15.65 3.75 -22.21
N GLU A 407 15.41 2.53 -22.69
CA GLU A 407 15.70 2.11 -24.08
C GLU A 407 14.53 2.34 -25.04
N GLY A 408 13.30 2.50 -24.54
CA GLY A 408 12.12 2.73 -25.39
C GLY A 408 11.66 1.50 -26.17
N LYS A 409 12.01 0.29 -25.71
CA LYS A 409 11.57 -0.96 -26.34
C LYS A 409 10.13 -1.25 -25.93
N ALA A 410 9.27 -1.51 -26.91
CA ALA A 410 7.90 -1.96 -26.63
C ALA A 410 7.91 -3.33 -25.91
N PRO A 411 6.96 -3.58 -24.99
CA PRO A 411 6.85 -4.90 -24.37
C PRO A 411 6.56 -5.95 -25.43
N ARG A 412 7.26 -7.09 -25.36
CA ARG A 412 6.97 -8.22 -26.23
C ARG A 412 5.63 -8.87 -25.85
N LYS A 413 5.08 -9.61 -26.80
CA LYS A 413 3.96 -10.52 -26.56
C LYS A 413 4.51 -11.86 -26.07
N VAL A 414 4.10 -12.29 -24.89
CA VAL A 414 4.38 -13.62 -24.34
C VAL A 414 3.31 -14.58 -24.86
N GLU A 415 3.71 -15.69 -25.46
CA GLU A 415 2.80 -16.71 -26.03
C GLU A 415 3.21 -18.11 -25.57
N GLY A 416 2.24 -19.02 -25.45
CA GLY A 416 2.49 -20.42 -25.08
C GLY A 416 3.02 -20.63 -23.64
N ALA A 417 2.88 -19.63 -22.77
CA ALA A 417 3.32 -19.73 -21.38
C ALA A 417 2.34 -20.55 -20.54
N SER A 418 2.85 -21.15 -19.46
CA SER A 418 2.03 -21.87 -18.47
C SER A 418 2.62 -21.74 -17.07
N ILE A 419 1.78 -21.94 -16.05
CA ILE A 419 2.18 -21.96 -14.65
C ILE A 419 2.05 -23.40 -14.16
N ARG A 420 3.18 -24.05 -13.85
CA ARG A 420 3.15 -25.33 -13.15
C ARG A 420 2.68 -25.12 -11.71
N LEU A 421 1.64 -25.82 -11.31
CA LEU A 421 1.16 -25.77 -9.93
C LEU A 421 2.24 -26.33 -8.99
N PRO A 422 2.46 -25.73 -7.80
CA PRO A 422 3.45 -26.22 -6.84
C PRO A 422 3.19 -27.67 -6.44
N ASP A 423 4.25 -28.43 -6.20
CA ASP A 423 4.14 -29.83 -5.80
C ASP A 423 3.27 -29.99 -4.54
N GLY A 424 2.38 -30.98 -4.56
CA GLY A 424 1.44 -31.24 -3.48
C GLY A 424 0.27 -30.25 -3.37
N TYR A 425 0.20 -29.19 -4.19
CA TYR A 425 -1.01 -28.37 -4.29
C TYR A 425 -2.09 -29.13 -5.06
N ARG A 426 -3.24 -29.32 -4.43
CA ARG A 426 -4.45 -29.83 -5.08
C ARG A 426 -5.48 -28.71 -5.10
N PRO A 427 -5.91 -28.25 -6.29
CA PRO A 427 -7.05 -27.36 -6.40
C PRO A 427 -8.23 -27.89 -5.57
N PRO A 428 -9.01 -27.03 -4.92
CA PRO A 428 -10.26 -27.43 -4.29
C PRO A 428 -11.19 -28.14 -5.28
N ASP A 429 -12.07 -29.00 -4.77
CA ASP A 429 -13.10 -29.64 -5.60
C ASP A 429 -13.97 -28.57 -6.29
N ALA A 430 -14.34 -28.83 -7.55
CA ALA A 430 -15.08 -27.89 -8.41
C ALA A 430 -14.41 -26.52 -8.62
N ALA A 431 -13.08 -26.40 -8.42
CA ALA A 431 -12.37 -25.16 -8.68
C ALA A 431 -12.33 -24.79 -10.17
N ALA A 432 -12.50 -23.50 -10.46
CA ALA A 432 -12.38 -22.96 -11.80
C ALA A 432 -11.08 -22.16 -11.93
N ALA A 433 -10.33 -22.41 -13.00
CA ALA A 433 -9.16 -21.61 -13.33
C ALA A 433 -9.56 -20.47 -14.27
N ARG A 434 -8.98 -19.30 -14.03
CA ARG A 434 -9.20 -18.09 -14.83
C ARG A 434 -7.94 -17.24 -14.85
N THR A 435 -7.77 -16.46 -15.90
CA THR A 435 -6.70 -15.48 -16.02
C THR A 435 -7.28 -14.08 -16.14
N TYR A 436 -6.53 -13.10 -15.66
CA TYR A 436 -6.87 -11.69 -15.73
C TYR A 436 -5.70 -10.92 -16.33
N ASP A 437 -5.96 -10.25 -17.44
CA ASP A 437 -5.05 -9.29 -18.02
C ASP A 437 -5.32 -7.90 -17.39
N PRO A 438 -4.43 -7.41 -16.51
CA PRO A 438 -4.62 -6.12 -15.86
C PRO A 438 -4.41 -4.94 -16.81
N TRP A 439 -3.77 -5.11 -17.95
CA TRP A 439 -3.58 -4.06 -18.95
C TRP A 439 -4.84 -3.88 -19.80
N MET A 440 -5.55 -4.99 -20.06
CA MET A 440 -6.82 -4.99 -20.81
C MET A 440 -8.09 -4.96 -19.93
N ASN A 441 -7.97 -5.13 -18.61
CA ASN A 441 -9.10 -5.32 -17.68
C ASN A 441 -9.96 -6.55 -17.96
N ALA A 442 -9.39 -7.61 -18.51
CA ALA A 442 -10.18 -8.71 -19.06
C ALA A 442 -9.95 -10.00 -18.27
N TRP A 443 -11.03 -10.59 -17.77
CA TRP A 443 -11.02 -11.96 -17.28
C TRP A 443 -11.30 -12.93 -18.43
N ALA A 444 -10.61 -14.06 -18.43
CA ALA A 444 -10.86 -15.18 -19.34
C ALA A 444 -10.80 -16.50 -18.55
N PRO A 445 -11.60 -17.52 -18.93
CA PRO A 445 -11.42 -18.87 -18.40
C PRO A 445 -10.03 -19.40 -18.79
N ALA A 446 -9.44 -20.22 -17.93
CA ALA A 446 -8.15 -20.84 -18.18
C ALA A 446 -8.25 -22.36 -18.06
N ASN A 447 -7.52 -23.08 -18.91
CA ASN A 447 -7.45 -24.53 -18.86
C ASN A 447 -6.34 -24.98 -17.90
N VAL A 448 -6.62 -26.02 -17.12
CA VAL A 448 -5.61 -26.71 -16.32
C VAL A 448 -5.33 -28.06 -16.96
N GLU A 449 -4.13 -28.24 -17.49
CA GLU A 449 -3.70 -29.48 -18.14
C GLU A 449 -2.44 -30.02 -17.47
N ARG A 450 -2.45 -31.30 -17.11
CA ARG A 450 -1.28 -31.98 -16.53
C ARG A 450 -0.63 -31.20 -15.36
N GLY A 451 -1.47 -30.58 -14.53
CA GLY A 451 -1.02 -29.80 -13.37
C GLY A 451 -0.45 -28.42 -13.70
N ALA A 452 -0.73 -27.86 -14.88
CA ALA A 452 -0.32 -26.50 -15.26
C ALA A 452 -1.50 -25.67 -15.76
N ILE A 453 -1.55 -24.39 -15.37
CA ILE A 453 -2.50 -23.41 -15.91
C ILE A 453 -1.94 -22.89 -17.23
N LEU A 454 -2.68 -23.05 -18.32
CA LEU A 454 -2.32 -22.46 -19.62
C LEU A 454 -2.65 -20.97 -19.62
N LEU A 455 -1.69 -20.15 -20.05
CA LEU A 455 -1.88 -18.71 -20.13
C LEU A 455 -2.24 -18.31 -21.56
N PRO A 456 -3.24 -17.41 -21.75
CA PRO A 456 -3.40 -16.75 -23.04
C PRO A 456 -2.18 -15.87 -23.31
N ALA A 457 -2.07 -15.39 -24.54
CA ALA A 457 -1.03 -14.42 -24.83
C ALA A 457 -1.25 -13.11 -24.06
N PHE A 458 -0.18 -12.51 -23.56
CA PHE A 458 -0.23 -11.27 -22.80
C PHE A 458 1.02 -10.41 -23.05
N ALA A 459 0.98 -9.15 -22.62
CA ALA A 459 2.14 -8.27 -22.58
C ALA A 459 2.37 -7.78 -21.14
N ARG A 460 3.63 -7.59 -20.74
CA ARG A 460 4.07 -7.17 -19.40
C ARG A 460 3.71 -8.12 -18.27
N SER A 461 2.44 -8.30 -17.96
CA SER A 461 1.99 -9.17 -16.87
C SER A 461 0.58 -9.75 -17.06
N ILE A 462 0.30 -10.85 -16.38
CA ILE A 462 -1.02 -11.47 -16.27
C ILE A 462 -1.19 -12.08 -14.87
N VAL A 463 -2.41 -12.16 -14.38
CA VAL A 463 -2.76 -12.90 -13.15
C VAL A 463 -3.46 -14.19 -13.53
N ALA A 464 -3.11 -15.30 -12.89
CA ALA A 464 -3.87 -16.54 -12.93
C ALA A 464 -4.46 -16.83 -11.55
N ARG A 465 -5.68 -17.34 -11.52
CA ARG A 465 -6.38 -17.74 -10.31
C ARG A 465 -7.00 -19.11 -10.47
N ILE A 466 -7.00 -19.85 -9.38
CA ILE A 466 -7.86 -21.02 -9.16
C ILE A 466 -8.63 -20.70 -7.90
N ASP A 467 -9.95 -20.59 -8.00
CA ASP A 467 -10.83 -20.33 -6.86
C ASP A 467 -11.73 -21.56 -6.66
N ALA A 468 -11.96 -21.98 -5.41
CA ALA A 468 -13.00 -22.96 -5.10
C ALA A 468 -14.35 -22.51 -5.67
N GLY A 469 -15.15 -23.46 -6.18
CA GLY A 469 -16.54 -23.20 -6.55
C GLY A 469 -17.29 -22.57 -5.37
N ARG A 470 -18.18 -21.61 -5.65
CA ARG A 470 -19.01 -20.95 -4.63
C ARG A 470 -19.95 -21.92 -3.95
#